data_AF-A0A317D8Z8-F1
#
_entry.id   AF-A0A317D8Z8-F1
#
_cell.length_a   1.000
_cell.length_b   1.000
_cell.length_c   1.000
_cell.angle_alpha   90.00
_cell.angle_beta   90.00
_cell.angle_gamma   90.00
#
_symmetry.space_group_name_H-M   'P 1'
#
loop_
_entity.id
_entity.type
_entity.pdbx_description
1 polymer ?
#
loop_
_entity_poly.entity_id
_entity_poly.type
_entity_poly.pdbx_seq_one_letter_code
_entity_poly.pdbx_strand_id
1 'polypeptide(L)'
;MGVAVAWFEPASAAWTETLTGSRCEAQVEAAILLGLPRWPSATHPARVTTWGVGLRATGLALHDPTGHVFAYSVAEIPSNWTTAARALGAVAAVYGVGPLQQAVHPEPLPAQRLTEARRDGTVAAAWVPLLE
;
A
#
# COMPACT_ATOMS: atom_id res chain seq x y z
N MET A 1 7.77 -19.41 4.30
CA MET A 1 6.90 -18.96 3.19
C MET A 1 7.11 -17.47 2.99
N GLY A 2 7.32 -17.01 1.75
CA GLY A 2 7.41 -15.59 1.45
C GLY A 2 6.04 -14.92 1.53
N VAL A 3 6.01 -13.62 1.86
CA VAL A 3 4.79 -12.80 1.86
C VAL A 3 4.78 -11.92 0.62
N ALA A 4 3.67 -11.91 -0.12
CA ALA A 4 3.45 -10.95 -1.20
C ALA A 4 3.04 -9.59 -0.63
N VAL A 5 3.96 -8.63 -0.65
CA VAL A 5 3.72 -7.23 -0.25
C VAL A 5 3.65 -6.35 -1.49
N ALA A 6 2.63 -5.51 -1.62
CA ALA A 6 2.52 -4.51 -2.67
C ALA A 6 2.55 -3.11 -2.06
N TRP A 7 3.51 -2.29 -2.50
CA TRP A 7 3.58 -0.88 -2.11
C TRP A 7 2.95 0.00 -3.20
N PHE A 8 2.05 0.88 -2.77
CA PHE A 8 1.41 1.88 -3.61
C PHE A 8 1.69 3.26 -3.00
N GLU A 9 2.00 4.21 -3.87
CA GLU A 9 2.27 5.59 -3.47
C GLU A 9 1.45 6.55 -4.34
N PRO A 10 1.07 7.71 -3.78
CA PRO A 10 0.52 8.78 -4.59
C PRO A 10 1.55 9.28 -5.61
N ALA A 11 1.10 9.58 -6.83
CA ALA A 11 1.97 10.17 -7.86
C ALA A 11 2.56 11.52 -7.43
N SER A 12 1.86 12.25 -6.55
CA SER A 12 2.34 13.46 -5.90
C SER A 12 1.70 13.56 -4.52
N ALA A 13 2.51 13.63 -3.46
CA ALA A 13 1.98 13.71 -2.10
C ALA A 13 1.27 15.06 -1.86
N ALA A 14 -0.02 15.02 -1.56
CA ALA A 14 -0.83 16.19 -1.26
C ALA A 14 -1.06 16.30 0.25
N TRP A 15 -0.36 17.23 0.90
CA TRP A 15 -0.50 17.42 2.35
C TRP A 15 -1.61 18.40 2.68
N THR A 16 -2.46 18.02 3.63
CA THR A 16 -3.53 18.87 4.15
C THR A 16 -3.44 18.97 5.68
N GLU A 17 -4.06 20.00 6.23
CA GLU A 17 -4.20 20.18 7.67
C GLU A 17 -5.63 19.85 8.08
N THR A 18 -5.79 19.08 9.15
CA THR A 18 -7.10 18.78 9.75
C THR A 18 -7.59 20.00 10.52
N LEU A 19 -8.89 20.01 10.86
CA LEU A 19 -9.48 21.02 11.73
C LEU A 19 -8.81 21.11 13.11
N THR A 20 -8.09 20.06 13.53
CA THR A 20 -7.35 19.99 14.79
C THR A 20 -5.88 20.40 14.65
N GLY A 21 -5.47 20.97 13.49
CA GLY A 21 -4.11 21.40 13.22
C GLY A 21 -3.13 20.27 12.94
N SER A 22 -3.62 19.05 12.68
CA SER A 22 -2.76 17.91 12.38
C SER A 22 -2.52 17.82 10.89
N ARG A 23 -1.27 17.63 10.48
CA ARG A 23 -0.93 17.45 9.06
C ARG A 23 -1.13 15.99 8.65
N CYS A 24 -1.84 15.74 7.57
CA CYS A 24 -2.03 14.41 6.99
C CYS A 24 -1.85 14.43 5.46
N GLU A 25 -1.66 13.26 4.86
CA GLU A 25 -1.62 13.14 3.40
C GLU A 25 -3.02 12.77 2.88
N ALA A 26 -3.51 13.57 1.94
CA ALA A 26 -4.91 13.57 1.52
C ALA A 26 -5.33 12.23 0.89
N GLN A 27 -4.46 11.57 0.14
CA GLN A 27 -4.81 10.32 -0.54
C GLN A 27 -4.75 9.13 0.43
N VAL A 28 -3.87 9.14 1.42
CA VAL A 28 -3.89 8.18 2.53
C VAL A 28 -5.19 8.32 3.32
N GLU A 29 -5.60 9.55 3.63
CA GLU A 29 -6.88 9.78 4.31
C GLU A 29 -8.07 9.36 3.43
N ALA A 30 -8.01 9.57 2.12
CA ALA A 30 -9.03 9.07 1.19
C ALA A 30 -9.12 7.53 1.22
N ALA A 31 -7.98 6.83 1.20
CA ALA A 31 -7.96 5.37 1.32
C ALA A 31 -8.56 4.91 2.66
N ILE A 32 -8.25 5.62 3.76
CA ILE A 32 -8.79 5.34 5.09
C ILE A 32 -10.31 5.55 5.14
N LEU A 33 -10.81 6.67 4.58
CA LEU A 33 -12.24 6.95 4.49
C LEU A 33 -12.99 5.92 3.64
N LEU A 34 -12.32 5.37 2.62
CA LEU A 34 -12.82 4.27 1.79
C LEU A 34 -12.63 2.88 2.44
N GLY A 35 -12.18 2.82 3.69
CA GLY A 35 -12.15 1.59 4.48
C GLY A 35 -10.85 0.81 4.44
N LEU A 36 -9.76 1.36 3.90
CA LEU A 36 -8.43 0.79 4.07
C LEU A 36 -7.86 1.18 5.45
N PRO A 37 -7.59 0.25 6.38
CA PRO A 37 -7.23 0.60 7.75
C PRO A 37 -5.91 1.37 7.83
N ARG A 38 -5.88 2.40 8.66
CA ARG A 38 -4.64 3.05 9.09
C ARG A 38 -3.75 2.01 9.77
N TRP A 39 -2.45 2.00 9.45
CA TRP A 39 -1.53 0.97 9.97
C TRP A 39 -0.62 1.52 11.06
N PRO A 40 -0.90 1.28 12.36
CA PRO A 40 -0.03 1.68 13.45
C PRO A 40 1.22 0.79 13.55
N SER A 41 2.26 1.29 14.23
CA SER A 41 3.60 0.69 14.27
C SER A 41 3.71 -0.73 14.85
N ALA A 42 2.68 -1.24 15.55
CA ALA A 42 2.77 -2.44 16.39
C ALA A 42 1.85 -3.61 15.98
N THR A 43 1.10 -3.53 14.87
CA THR A 43 0.12 -4.58 14.50
C THR A 43 0.39 -5.16 13.13
N HIS A 44 -0.04 -6.40 12.90
CA HIS A 44 -0.18 -6.91 11.54
C HIS A 44 -1.32 -6.16 10.83
N PRO A 45 -1.22 -5.88 9.51
CA PRO A 45 -2.31 -5.31 8.75
C PRO A 45 -3.58 -6.17 8.90
N ALA A 46 -4.74 -5.53 9.05
CA ALA A 46 -6.01 -6.26 9.08
C ALA A 46 -6.32 -6.86 7.72
N ARG A 47 -7.22 -7.86 7.66
CA ARG A 47 -7.74 -8.37 6.38
C ARG A 47 -9.00 -7.60 6.00
N VAL A 48 -9.08 -7.16 4.75
CA VAL A 48 -10.27 -6.50 4.17
C VAL A 48 -10.59 -7.13 2.82
N THR A 49 -11.88 -7.30 2.52
CA THR A 49 -12.36 -7.96 1.30
C THR A 49 -12.99 -7.00 0.30
N THR A 50 -13.20 -5.74 0.69
CA THR A 50 -13.78 -4.70 -0.16
C THR A 50 -12.75 -4.08 -1.10
N TRP A 51 -11.47 -4.17 -0.79
CA TRP A 51 -10.36 -3.75 -1.66
C TRP A 51 -9.77 -4.94 -2.40
N GLY A 52 -8.98 -4.71 -3.44
CA GLY A 52 -8.27 -5.79 -4.14
C GLY A 52 -7.02 -5.32 -4.87
N VAL A 53 -6.10 -6.25 -5.14
CA VAL A 53 -4.90 -6.01 -5.97
C VAL A 53 -5.01 -6.79 -7.26
N GLY A 54 -5.01 -6.09 -8.40
CA GLY A 54 -5.00 -6.70 -9.74
C GLY A 54 -3.60 -6.71 -10.35
N LEU A 55 -3.31 -7.78 -11.09
CA LEU A 55 -2.09 -7.91 -11.91
C LEU A 55 -2.25 -7.13 -13.22
N ARG A 56 -1.19 -6.42 -13.63
CA ARG A 56 -1.10 -5.77 -14.95
C ARG A 56 0.20 -6.16 -15.65
N ALA A 57 0.25 -5.95 -16.97
CA ALA A 57 1.44 -6.21 -17.78
C ALA A 57 2.71 -5.50 -17.27
N THR A 58 2.55 -4.33 -16.63
CA THR A 58 3.68 -3.47 -16.19
C THR A 58 3.65 -3.16 -14.69
N GLY A 59 2.94 -3.96 -13.88
CA GLY A 59 2.88 -3.75 -12.42
C GLY A 59 1.56 -4.17 -11.79
N LEU A 60 1.14 -3.44 -10.75
CA LEU A 60 -0.06 -3.73 -9.96
C LEU A 60 -1.04 -2.56 -9.97
N ALA A 61 -2.32 -2.87 -9.81
CA ALA A 61 -3.36 -1.89 -9.52
C ALA A 61 -4.03 -2.20 -8.18
N LEU A 62 -4.20 -1.18 -7.35
CA LEU A 62 -5.01 -1.23 -6.14
C LEU A 62 -6.42 -0.77 -6.49
N HIS A 63 -7.42 -1.63 -6.28
CA HIS A 63 -8.83 -1.34 -6.51
C HIS A 63 -9.54 -1.00 -5.21
N ASP A 64 -10.32 0.07 -5.24
CA ASP A 64 -11.16 0.50 -4.12
C ASP A 64 -12.48 -0.33 -4.02
N PRO A 65 -13.32 -0.10 -3.00
CA PRO A 65 -14.60 -0.79 -2.84
C PRO A 65 -15.62 -0.61 -3.96
N THR A 66 -15.42 0.38 -4.83
CA THR A 66 -16.28 0.60 -6.00
C THR A 66 -15.77 -0.13 -7.24
N GLY A 67 -14.60 -0.76 -7.15
CA GLY A 67 -13.92 -1.46 -8.24
C GLY A 67 -13.04 -0.55 -9.09
N HIS A 68 -13.00 0.76 -8.81
CA HIS A 68 -12.15 1.70 -9.52
C HIS A 68 -10.69 1.55 -9.08
N VAL A 69 -9.76 1.84 -10.01
CA VAL A 69 -8.34 1.86 -9.67
C VAL A 69 -8.04 3.09 -8.84
N PHE A 70 -7.64 2.85 -7.59
CA PHE A 70 -7.24 3.89 -6.66
C PHE A 70 -5.76 4.29 -6.87
N ALA A 71 -4.89 3.32 -7.09
CA ALA A 71 -3.46 3.55 -7.25
C ALA A 71 -2.79 2.49 -8.13
N TYR A 72 -1.68 2.88 -8.75
CA TYR A 72 -0.81 1.97 -9.49
C TYR A 72 0.51 1.79 -8.75
N SER A 73 1.08 0.60 -8.86
CA SER A 73 2.46 0.34 -8.47
C SER A 73 3.22 -0.08 -9.71
N VAL A 74 4.32 0.62 -10.01
CA VAL A 74 5.23 0.25 -11.09
C VAL A 74 6.33 -0.61 -10.47
N ALA A 75 6.22 -1.92 -10.64
CA ALA A 75 7.23 -2.86 -10.19
C ALA A 75 7.31 -4.03 -11.16
N GLU A 76 8.53 -4.44 -11.51
CA GLU A 76 8.76 -5.77 -12.05
C GLU A 76 8.39 -6.78 -10.96
N ILE A 77 7.35 -7.59 -11.20
CA ILE A 77 6.83 -8.52 -10.20
C ILE A 77 7.62 -9.82 -10.31
N PRO A 78 8.48 -10.17 -9.34
CA PRO A 78 9.23 -11.40 -9.42
C PRO A 78 8.30 -12.61 -9.27
N SER A 79 8.64 -13.73 -9.90
CA SER A 79 7.80 -14.93 -9.95
C SER A 79 7.47 -15.48 -8.55
N ASN A 80 8.40 -15.38 -7.60
CA ASN A 80 8.19 -15.79 -6.21
C ASN A 80 7.09 -14.99 -5.49
N TRP A 81 6.94 -13.70 -5.81
CA TRP A 81 5.87 -12.84 -5.29
C TRP A 81 4.52 -13.32 -5.81
N THR A 82 4.41 -13.59 -7.11
CA THR A 82 3.16 -14.05 -7.75
C THR A 82 2.74 -15.41 -7.19
N THR A 83 3.69 -16.32 -7.01
CA THR A 83 3.43 -17.63 -6.38
C THR A 83 2.92 -17.47 -4.95
N ALA A 84 3.53 -16.59 -4.15
CA ALA A 84 3.08 -16.34 -2.77
C ALA A 84 1.69 -15.70 -2.72
N ALA A 85 1.41 -14.73 -3.58
CA ALA A 85 0.11 -14.06 -3.68
C ALA A 85 -1.01 -15.05 -4.04
N ARG A 86 -0.77 -15.89 -5.06
CA ARG A 86 -1.73 -16.93 -5.50
C ARG A 86 -1.95 -18.00 -4.42
N ALA A 87 -0.88 -18.47 -3.76
CA ALA A 87 -0.99 -19.47 -2.71
C ALA A 87 -1.81 -18.99 -1.50
N LEU A 88 -1.73 -17.69 -1.18
CA LEU A 88 -2.46 -17.09 -0.07
C LEU A 88 -3.85 -16.55 -0.45
N GLY A 89 -4.12 -16.38 -1.75
CA GLY A 89 -5.28 -15.67 -2.27
C GLY A 89 -5.35 -14.20 -1.82
N ALA A 90 -4.24 -13.65 -1.32
CA ALA A 90 -4.18 -12.35 -0.68
C ALA A 90 -2.80 -11.71 -0.80
N VAL A 91 -2.79 -10.39 -0.82
CA VAL A 91 -1.61 -9.53 -0.89
C VAL A 91 -1.65 -8.56 0.28
N ALA A 92 -0.51 -8.35 0.95
CA ALA A 92 -0.36 -7.27 1.92
C ALA A 92 -0.17 -5.95 1.14
N ALA A 93 -1.26 -5.25 0.89
CA ALA A 93 -1.25 -3.93 0.25
C ALA A 93 -0.90 -2.85 1.27
N VAL A 94 0.05 -1.99 0.92
CA VAL A 94 0.44 -0.83 1.70
C VAL A 94 0.30 0.39 0.82
N TYR A 95 -0.50 1.36 1.25
CA TYR A 95 -0.68 2.64 0.60
C TYR A 95 -0.11 3.75 1.49
N GLY A 96 0.83 4.53 0.98
CA GLY A 96 1.40 5.63 1.74
C GLY A 96 2.47 6.39 0.99
N VAL A 97 2.86 7.54 1.54
CA VAL A 97 3.99 8.31 1.01
C VAL A 97 5.28 7.65 1.45
N GLY A 98 5.90 6.91 0.53
CA GLY A 98 7.30 6.48 0.59
C GLY A 98 8.18 7.34 -0.31
N PRO A 99 9.52 7.16 -0.34
CA PRO A 99 10.28 7.68 -1.47
C PRO A 99 9.91 6.91 -2.73
N LEU A 100 9.77 7.62 -3.86
CA LEU A 100 9.88 7.03 -5.20
C LEU A 100 11.09 6.09 -5.22
N GLN A 101 10.88 4.81 -5.48
CA GLN A 101 11.96 3.92 -5.87
C GLN A 101 12.40 4.30 -7.29
N GLN A 102 13.30 5.26 -7.40
CA GLN A 102 14.17 5.35 -8.58
C GLN A 102 15.23 4.25 -8.45
N ALA A 103 15.01 3.15 -9.17
CA ALA A 103 16.01 2.24 -9.73
C ALA A 103 17.16 1.69 -8.84
N VAL A 104 17.19 0.36 -8.70
CA VAL A 104 18.40 -0.49 -8.88
C VAL A 104 19.51 -0.46 -7.80
N HIS A 105 19.25 -0.17 -6.53
CA HIS A 105 20.24 -0.52 -5.48
C HIS A 105 19.66 -1.19 -4.21
N PRO A 106 20.29 -2.29 -3.73
CA PRO A 106 19.91 -2.98 -2.50
C PRO A 106 20.70 -2.38 -1.32
N GLU A 107 20.27 -1.25 -0.78
CA GLU A 107 20.70 -0.78 0.54
C GLU A 107 19.49 -0.69 1.51
N PRO A 108 19.71 -0.80 2.83
CA PRO A 108 18.64 -0.99 3.80
C PRO A 108 17.92 0.32 4.13
N LEU A 109 17.03 0.76 3.23
CA LEU A 109 16.10 1.88 3.44
C LEU A 109 14.57 1.59 3.33
N PRO A 110 14.03 0.39 3.64
CA PRO A 110 12.57 0.22 3.83
C PRO A 110 12.05 0.43 5.27
N ALA A 111 12.82 0.09 6.30
CA ALA A 111 12.26 -0.10 7.66
C ALA A 111 12.07 1.22 8.45
N GLN A 112 13.03 2.13 8.41
CA GLN A 112 12.99 3.37 9.20
C GLN A 112 11.91 4.33 8.69
N ARG A 113 11.77 4.47 7.36
CA ARG A 113 10.74 5.32 6.74
C ARG A 113 9.33 4.75 6.90
N LEU A 114 9.18 3.43 6.83
CA LEU A 114 7.90 2.80 7.18
C LEU A 114 7.58 3.01 8.67
N THR A 115 8.59 2.97 9.54
CA THR A 115 8.41 3.26 10.97
C THR A 115 7.96 4.72 11.19
N GLU A 116 8.51 5.68 10.45
CA GLU A 116 8.09 7.09 10.47
C GLU A 116 6.69 7.27 9.90
N ALA A 117 6.38 6.72 8.72
CA ALA A 117 5.04 6.80 8.13
C ALA A 117 3.96 6.17 9.03
N ARG A 118 4.28 5.04 9.69
CA ARG A 118 3.39 4.43 10.68
C ARG A 118 3.22 5.28 11.94
N ARG A 119 4.27 5.98 12.38
CA ARG A 119 4.22 6.89 13.54
C ARG A 119 3.36 8.11 13.23
N ASP A 120 3.51 8.66 12.03
CA ASP A 120 2.82 9.86 11.59
C ASP A 120 1.41 9.56 11.07
N GLY A 121 1.03 8.28 10.98
CA GLY A 121 -0.28 7.85 10.52
C GLY A 121 -0.50 8.09 9.02
N THR A 122 0.56 8.23 8.25
CA THR A 122 0.58 8.52 6.80
C THR A 122 0.69 7.26 5.96
N VAL A 123 0.21 6.13 6.50
CA VAL A 123 0.18 4.83 5.84
C VAL A 123 -1.08 4.06 6.22
N ALA A 124 -1.71 3.51 5.20
CA ALA A 124 -2.82 2.56 5.31
C ALA A 124 -2.35 1.20 4.79
N ALA A 125 -2.77 0.12 5.43
CA ALA A 125 -2.39 -1.22 4.99
C ALA A 125 -3.42 -2.27 5.35
N ALA A 126 -3.57 -3.26 4.46
CA ALA A 126 -4.37 -4.44 4.72
C ALA A 126 -3.92 -5.64 3.89
N TRP A 127 -4.29 -6.82 4.35
CA TRP A 127 -4.38 -7.99 3.49
C TRP A 127 -5.65 -7.89 2.64
N VAL A 128 -5.48 -7.85 1.32
CA VAL A 128 -6.55 -7.72 0.33
C VAL A 128 -6.53 -8.89 -0.65
N PRO A 129 -7.68 -9.31 -1.21
CA PRO A 129 -7.75 -10.28 -2.28
C PRO A 129 -6.81 -9.97 -3.44
N LEU A 130 -6.17 -11.02 -3.98
CA LEU A 130 -5.60 -10.96 -5.33
C LEU A 130 -6.74 -11.12 -6.34
N LEU A 131 -6.86 -10.17 -7.26
CA LEU A 131 -7.82 -10.21 -8.36
C LEU A 131 -7.16 -10.90 -9.56
N GLU A 132 -7.88 -11.82 -10.20
CA GLU A 132 -7.43 -12.54 -11.40
C GLU A 132 -7.65 -11.74 -12.68
#